data_AF-A0A735RDU2-F1
#
_entry.id   AF-A0A735RDU2-F1
#
_cell.length_a   1.000
_cell.length_b   1.000
_cell.length_c   1.000
_cell.angle_alpha   90.00
_cell.angle_beta   90.00
_cell.angle_gamma   90.00
#
_symmetry.space_group_name_H-M   'P 1'
#
loop_
_entity.id
_entity.type
_entity.pdbx_description
1 polymer ?
#
loop_
_entity_poly.entity_id
_entity_poly.type
_entity_poly.pdbx_seq_one_letter_code
_entity_poly.pdbx_strand_id
1 'polypeptide(L)'
;MTNITLSPQLCRIHKSDVEPVKEKTTEKSAFAKSITAVRNSFIRLSTSLSEHFSLHKQTETPTTHFHRGNASEGRSVLTNKIVKDFMLQKLNSLDIKGNASKDPAYARQTCEAILSSVYSNHKDQCCKLLVNKGGSITPFLKEIGEAAQNAGLPGEIKNGVFTPAGAGTNPFVVPLISSASTKYPHMFTNYNQQVSFKAYAEKIIMKEVTSLFNERSMQTPQQFQLTVENIANKYLQNAS
;
A
#
# COMPACT_ATOMS: atom_id res chain seq x y z
N MET A 1 -47.80 -13.99 17.37
CA MET A 1 -46.41 -13.59 17.68
C MET A 1 -45.50 -14.72 17.25
N THR A 2 -44.75 -14.52 16.18
CA THR A 2 -43.93 -15.55 15.51
C THR A 2 -42.46 -15.32 15.88
N ASN A 3 -41.84 -16.29 16.55
CA ASN A 3 -40.42 -16.24 16.91
C ASN A 3 -39.57 -16.63 15.69
N ILE A 4 -38.74 -15.69 15.21
CA ILE A 4 -37.76 -15.93 14.16
C ILE A 4 -36.44 -16.29 14.82
N THR A 5 -36.00 -17.54 14.65
CA THR A 5 -34.68 -18.01 15.09
C THR A 5 -33.67 -17.71 13.97
N LEU A 6 -32.79 -16.73 14.18
CA LEU A 6 -31.68 -16.44 13.26
C LEU A 6 -30.51 -17.40 13.55
N SER A 7 -30.19 -18.25 12.59
CA SER A 7 -28.97 -19.07 12.57
C SER A 7 -27.76 -18.21 12.21
N PRO A 8 -26.65 -18.24 12.97
CA PRO A 8 -25.43 -17.53 12.60
C PRO A 8 -24.69 -18.34 11.52
N GLN A 9 -24.83 -17.92 10.25
CA GLN A 9 -23.93 -18.39 9.20
C GLN A 9 -22.53 -17.81 9.43
N LEU A 10 -21.64 -18.63 9.97
CA LEU A 10 -20.20 -18.40 9.98
C LEU A 10 -19.70 -18.41 8.53
N CYS A 11 -19.28 -17.26 8.02
CA CYS A 11 -18.57 -17.14 6.75
C CYS A 11 -17.31 -18.04 6.77
N ARG A 12 -17.34 -19.10 5.95
CA ARG A 12 -16.21 -20.01 5.74
C ARG A 12 -15.24 -19.36 4.75
N ILE A 13 -14.11 -18.85 5.23
CA ILE A 13 -13.02 -18.37 4.36
C ILE A 13 -12.47 -19.58 3.61
N HIS A 14 -12.62 -19.59 2.28
CA HIS A 14 -12.03 -20.60 1.41
C HIS A 14 -10.52 -20.37 1.35
N LYS A 15 -9.71 -21.37 1.71
CA LYS A 15 -8.25 -21.31 1.55
C LYS A 15 -7.94 -21.34 0.05
N SER A 16 -7.28 -20.30 -0.46
CA SER A 16 -6.62 -20.36 -1.77
C SER A 16 -5.18 -20.80 -1.55
N ASP A 17 -4.87 -22.06 -1.82
CA ASP A 17 -3.49 -22.55 -1.81
C ASP A 17 -2.77 -22.01 -3.05
N VAL A 18 -2.10 -20.86 -2.88
CA VAL A 18 -1.21 -20.29 -3.89
C VAL A 18 0.21 -20.76 -3.58
N GLU A 19 0.66 -21.77 -4.33
CA GLU A 19 2.02 -22.30 -4.25
C GLU A 19 3.08 -21.22 -4.53
N PRO A 20 4.22 -21.22 -3.81
CA PRO A 20 5.33 -20.31 -4.07
C PRO A 20 5.88 -20.54 -5.49
N VAL A 21 6.09 -19.44 -6.22
CA VAL A 21 6.58 -19.49 -7.59
C VAL A 21 8.08 -19.83 -7.58
N LYS A 22 8.43 -20.98 -8.15
CA LYS A 22 9.84 -21.35 -8.40
C LYS A 22 10.43 -20.39 -9.45
N GLU A 23 11.60 -19.83 -9.13
CA GLU A 23 12.37 -18.99 -10.04
C GLU A 23 12.60 -19.74 -11.36
N LYS A 24 11.94 -19.31 -12.44
CA LYS A 24 12.33 -19.73 -13.79
C LYS A 24 13.56 -18.93 -14.17
N THR A 25 14.57 -19.64 -14.65
CA THR A 25 15.97 -19.22 -14.83
C THR A 25 16.20 -18.14 -15.91
N THR A 26 15.22 -17.28 -16.20
CA THR A 26 15.26 -16.31 -17.31
C THR A 26 14.85 -14.87 -16.96
N GLU A 27 14.55 -14.52 -15.71
CA GLU A 27 14.25 -13.12 -15.36
C GLU A 27 15.53 -12.30 -15.05
N LYS A 28 15.84 -11.38 -15.98
CA LYS A 28 17.09 -10.58 -16.05
C LYS A 28 17.09 -9.24 -15.29
N SER A 29 16.28 -9.02 -14.25
CA SER A 29 16.37 -7.75 -13.48
C SER A 29 16.36 -7.94 -11.96
N ALA A 30 17.25 -7.20 -11.27
CA ALA A 30 17.32 -7.17 -9.80
C ALA A 30 15.98 -6.72 -9.18
N PHE A 31 15.24 -5.87 -9.90
CA PHE A 31 13.89 -5.45 -9.54
C PHE A 31 12.91 -6.62 -9.53
N ALA A 32 12.86 -7.45 -10.58
CA ALA A 32 11.99 -8.62 -10.62
C ALA A 32 12.31 -9.61 -9.48
N LYS A 33 13.60 -9.81 -9.18
CA LYS A 33 14.04 -10.63 -8.03
C LYS A 33 13.56 -10.06 -6.70
N SER A 34 13.65 -8.74 -6.50
CA SER A 34 13.17 -8.07 -5.29
C SER A 34 11.64 -8.22 -5.13
N ILE A 35 10.87 -8.00 -6.19
CA ILE A 35 9.41 -8.17 -6.18
C ILE A 35 9.02 -9.63 -5.90
N THR A 36 9.71 -10.60 -6.52
CA THR A 36 9.45 -12.03 -6.31
C THR A 36 9.81 -12.46 -4.88
N ALA A 37 10.91 -11.96 -4.31
CA ALA A 37 11.27 -12.21 -2.91
C ALA A 37 10.22 -11.65 -1.94
N VAL A 38 9.73 -10.43 -2.20
CA VAL A 38 8.65 -9.81 -1.40
C VAL A 38 7.35 -10.62 -1.51
N ARG A 39 6.99 -11.08 -2.72
CA ARG A 39 5.80 -11.92 -2.94
C ARG A 39 5.90 -13.26 -2.22
N ASN A 40 7.04 -13.93 -2.29
CA ASN A 40 7.24 -15.23 -1.62
C ASN A 40 7.25 -15.08 -0.09
N SER A 41 7.79 -13.97 0.43
CA SER A 41 7.66 -13.62 1.85
C SER A 41 6.20 -13.45 2.26
N PHE A 42 5.39 -12.77 1.43
CA PHE A 42 3.94 -12.59 1.67
C PHE A 42 3.18 -13.93 1.70
N ILE A 43 3.44 -14.84 0.75
CA ILE A 43 2.82 -16.17 0.71
C ILE A 43 3.15 -16.94 2.00
N ARG A 44 4.42 -16.96 2.42
CA ARG A 44 4.86 -17.63 3.66
C ARG A 44 4.24 -17.02 4.93
N LEU A 45 4.04 -15.70 4.95
CA LEU A 45 3.35 -15.02 6.04
C LEU A 45 1.87 -15.38 6.08
N SER A 46 1.20 -15.47 4.93
CA SER A 46 -0.21 -15.82 4.86
C SER A 46 -0.50 -17.24 5.35
N THR A 47 0.39 -18.19 5.07
CA THR A 47 0.27 -19.58 5.55
C THR A 47 0.53 -19.68 7.05
N SER A 48 1.57 -19.00 7.57
CA SER A 48 1.89 -18.97 9.01
C SER A 48 0.78 -18.35 9.86
N LEU A 49 0.14 -17.27 9.37
CA LEU A 49 -1.02 -16.69 10.06
C LEU A 49 -2.21 -17.65 10.06
N SER A 50 -2.47 -18.35 8.95
CA SER A 50 -3.54 -19.36 8.90
C SER A 50 -3.31 -20.53 9.87
N GLU A 51 -2.06 -20.94 10.11
CA GLU A 51 -1.73 -21.98 11.08
C GLU A 51 -1.96 -21.51 12.52
N HIS A 52 -1.54 -20.29 12.84
CA HIS A 52 -1.76 -19.69 14.18
C HIS A 52 -3.25 -19.54 14.55
N PHE A 53 -4.10 -19.20 13.57
CA PHE A 53 -5.56 -19.16 13.80
C PHE A 53 -6.21 -20.56 13.89
N SER A 54 -5.58 -21.59 13.30
CA SER A 54 -6.08 -22.96 13.37
C SER A 54 -5.70 -23.65 14.70
N LEU A 55 -4.54 -23.32 15.27
CA LEU A 55 -4.07 -23.90 16.54
C LEU A 55 -4.89 -23.44 17.76
N HIS A 56 -5.59 -22.30 17.67
CA HIS A 56 -6.36 -21.76 18.80
C HIS A 56 -7.69 -22.48 19.09
N LYS A 57 -8.03 -23.55 18.35
CA LYS A 57 -9.26 -24.33 18.55
C LYS A 57 -9.09 -25.61 19.38
N GLN A 58 -7.90 -25.97 19.82
CA GLN A 58 -7.70 -27.15 20.66
C GLN A 58 -6.57 -26.93 21.68
N THR A 59 -6.89 -26.40 22.86
CA THR A 59 -6.20 -26.80 24.09
C THR A 59 -7.07 -26.48 25.31
N GLU A 60 -7.49 -27.52 26.02
CA GLU A 60 -8.05 -27.43 27.35
C GLU A 60 -7.01 -26.90 28.34
N THR A 61 -7.46 -26.10 29.31
CA THR A 61 -6.65 -25.54 30.39
C THR A 61 -6.07 -26.62 31.30
N PRO A 62 -4.83 -26.44 31.77
CA PRO A 62 -4.57 -26.58 33.18
C PRO A 62 -3.89 -25.34 33.77
N THR A 63 -4.41 -24.95 34.92
CA THR A 63 -3.87 -24.00 35.90
C THR A 63 -2.38 -24.23 36.18
N THR A 64 -1.55 -23.24 35.86
CA THR A 64 -0.23 -23.09 36.49
C THR A 64 0.01 -21.63 36.87
N HIS A 65 0.32 -21.47 38.16
CA HIS A 65 0.75 -20.27 38.86
C HIS A 65 1.50 -19.24 38.00
N PHE A 66 0.98 -18.02 37.95
CA PHE A 66 1.73 -16.87 37.45
C PHE A 66 2.72 -16.40 38.51
N HIS A 67 4.01 -16.60 38.24
CA HIS A 67 5.05 -15.81 38.90
C HIS A 67 4.91 -14.35 38.46
N ARG A 68 4.66 -13.48 39.44
CA ARG A 68 4.59 -12.04 39.31
C ARG A 68 5.97 -11.49 38.92
N GLY A 69 6.29 -11.54 37.63
CA GLY A 69 7.41 -10.79 37.05
C GLY A 69 7.14 -9.29 37.15
N ASN A 70 8.20 -8.54 37.45
CA ASN A 70 8.21 -7.09 37.70
C ASN A 70 7.34 -6.30 36.70
N ALA A 71 6.26 -5.71 37.21
CA ALA A 71 5.26 -4.96 36.45
C ALA A 71 5.70 -3.52 36.09
N SER A 72 6.98 -3.32 35.70
CA SER A 72 7.51 -1.97 35.44
C SER A 72 7.96 -1.72 33.99
N GLU A 73 8.05 -2.73 33.12
CA GLU A 73 8.47 -2.53 31.71
C GLU A 73 7.34 -2.73 30.67
N GLY A 74 6.14 -3.15 31.10
CA GLY A 74 5.15 -3.74 30.19
C GLY A 74 3.89 -2.93 29.84
N ARG A 75 3.85 -1.62 30.13
CA ARG A 75 2.66 -0.78 29.79
C ARG A 75 3.04 0.53 29.12
N SER A 76 3.91 0.50 28.10
CA SER A 76 3.91 1.61 27.16
C SER A 76 2.55 1.58 26.44
N VAL A 77 1.69 2.57 26.69
CA VAL A 77 0.46 2.74 25.92
C VAL A 77 0.86 2.78 24.45
N LEU A 78 0.41 1.80 23.67
CA LEU A 78 0.70 1.76 22.23
C LEU A 78 0.01 2.97 21.59
N THR A 79 0.81 3.93 21.11
CA THR A 79 0.32 5.16 20.50
C THR A 79 0.55 5.14 18.99
N ASN A 80 -0.21 5.97 18.27
CA ASN A 80 0.03 6.23 16.85
C ASN A 80 1.48 6.66 16.57
N LYS A 81 2.12 7.37 17.52
CA LYS A 81 3.51 7.80 17.40
C LYS A 81 4.46 6.60 17.30
N ILE A 82 4.30 5.59 18.17
CA ILE A 82 5.15 4.38 18.16
C ILE A 82 5.09 3.67 16.81
N VAL A 83 3.90 3.54 16.23
CA VAL A 83 3.73 2.92 14.90
C VAL A 83 4.38 3.77 13.81
N LYS A 84 4.18 5.10 13.83
CA LYS A 84 4.77 6.04 12.87
C LYS A 84 6.30 6.04 12.93
N ASP A 85 6.88 6.05 14.13
CA ASP A 85 8.33 6.00 14.33
C ASP A 85 8.90 4.66 13.81
N PHE A 86 8.19 3.55 14.04
CA PHE A 86 8.56 2.25 13.46
C PHE A 86 8.51 2.25 11.93
N MET A 87 7.48 2.86 11.32
CA MET A 87 7.40 2.97 9.86
C MET A 87 8.53 3.83 9.30
N LEU A 88 8.95 4.88 10.00
CA LEU A 88 10.11 5.69 9.62
C LEU A 88 11.41 4.90 9.71
N GLN A 89 11.60 4.10 10.77
CA GLN A 89 12.74 3.19 10.87
C GLN A 89 12.76 2.18 9.72
N LYS A 90 11.58 1.64 9.36
CA LYS A 90 11.46 0.75 8.20
C LYS A 90 11.77 1.44 6.89
N LEU A 91 11.32 2.67 6.68
CA LEU A 91 11.67 3.46 5.51
C LEU A 91 13.19 3.64 5.39
N ASN A 92 13.84 4.02 6.48
CA ASN A 92 15.30 4.18 6.51
C ASN A 92 16.02 2.86 6.17
N SER A 93 15.50 1.71 6.63
CA SER A 93 16.07 0.40 6.30
C SER A 93 15.90 -0.02 4.84
N LEU A 94 14.97 0.59 4.09
CA LEU A 94 14.84 0.35 2.65
C LEU A 94 15.95 1.02 1.83
N ASP A 95 16.65 1.99 2.41
CA ASP A 95 17.77 2.72 1.80
C ASP A 95 17.49 3.13 0.35
N ILE A 96 16.35 3.81 0.12
CA ILE A 96 15.89 4.14 -1.24
C ILE A 96 16.95 4.98 -1.97
N LYS A 97 17.53 5.98 -1.31
CA LYS A 97 18.60 6.82 -1.88
C LYS A 97 19.89 6.04 -2.13
N GLY A 98 20.32 5.20 -1.21
CA GLY A 98 21.53 4.40 -1.39
C GLY A 98 21.41 3.34 -2.48
N ASN A 99 20.20 2.80 -2.71
CA ASN A 99 19.93 1.93 -3.85
C ASN A 99 19.86 2.73 -5.16
N ALA A 100 19.21 3.89 -5.14
CA ALA A 100 19.11 4.79 -6.29
C ALA A 100 20.46 5.33 -6.78
N SER A 101 21.40 5.61 -5.87
CA SER A 101 22.74 6.07 -6.23
C SER A 101 23.60 4.99 -6.86
N LYS A 102 23.35 3.71 -6.55
CA LYS A 102 24.07 2.55 -7.08
C LYS A 102 23.49 2.04 -8.40
N ASP A 103 22.18 2.19 -8.60
CA ASP A 103 21.47 1.67 -9.76
C ASP A 103 20.57 2.74 -10.40
N PRO A 104 20.97 3.29 -11.57
CA PRO A 104 20.18 4.25 -12.31
C PRO A 104 18.81 3.73 -12.76
N ALA A 105 18.66 2.42 -12.98
CA ALA A 105 17.39 1.81 -13.32
C ALA A 105 16.46 1.78 -12.10
N TYR A 106 16.98 1.43 -10.92
CA TYR A 106 16.23 1.50 -9.67
C TYR A 106 15.74 2.93 -9.40
N ALA A 107 16.60 3.93 -9.57
CA ALA A 107 16.23 5.33 -9.40
C ALA A 107 15.14 5.76 -10.39
N ARG A 108 15.18 5.27 -11.65
CA ARG A 108 14.14 5.51 -12.65
C ARG A 108 12.80 4.92 -12.24
N GLN A 109 12.81 3.64 -11.93
CA GLN A 109 11.62 2.89 -11.53
C GLN A 109 11.02 3.48 -10.25
N THR A 110 11.86 3.98 -9.33
CA THR A 110 11.41 4.69 -8.14
C THR A 110 10.63 5.95 -8.52
N CYS A 111 11.20 6.85 -9.34
CA CYS A 111 10.49 8.07 -9.75
C CYS A 111 9.17 7.75 -10.48
N GLU A 112 9.21 6.81 -11.43
CA GLU A 112 8.04 6.40 -12.21
C GLU A 112 6.96 5.76 -11.32
N ALA A 113 7.32 4.89 -10.38
CA ALA A 113 6.38 4.24 -9.47
C ALA A 113 5.73 5.23 -8.50
N ILE A 114 6.49 6.23 -8.01
CA ILE A 114 5.95 7.24 -7.10
C ILE A 114 4.90 8.10 -7.82
N LEU A 115 5.20 8.64 -8.99
CA LEU A 115 4.19 9.43 -9.74
C LEU A 115 3.02 8.56 -10.18
N SER A 116 3.26 7.32 -10.60
CA SER A 116 2.17 6.38 -10.95
C SER A 116 1.26 6.08 -9.76
N SER A 117 1.82 6.02 -8.54
CA SER A 117 1.03 5.85 -7.32
C SER A 117 0.19 7.09 -6.98
N VAL A 118 0.74 8.29 -7.19
CA VAL A 118 -0.01 9.56 -7.05
C VAL A 118 -1.19 9.58 -8.02
N TYR A 119 -0.94 9.26 -9.30
CA TYR A 119 -1.98 9.12 -10.31
C TYR A 119 -3.06 8.14 -9.87
N SER A 120 -2.68 6.96 -9.40
CA SER A 120 -3.61 5.87 -9.06
C SER A 120 -4.50 6.23 -7.87
N ASN A 121 -3.93 6.79 -6.81
CA ASN A 121 -4.68 7.22 -5.64
C ASN A 121 -5.75 8.26 -6.00
N HIS A 122 -5.40 9.26 -6.83
CA HIS A 122 -6.35 10.31 -7.24
C HIS A 122 -7.39 9.79 -8.23
N LYS A 123 -6.98 8.93 -9.17
CA LYS A 123 -7.88 8.25 -10.09
C LYS A 123 -8.98 7.52 -9.32
N ASP A 124 -8.58 6.64 -8.40
CA ASP A 124 -9.52 5.78 -7.69
C ASP A 124 -10.45 6.59 -6.78
N GLN A 125 -9.92 7.60 -6.08
CA GLN A 125 -10.71 8.47 -5.23
C GLN A 125 -11.74 9.29 -6.03
N CYS A 126 -11.31 9.95 -7.11
CA CYS A 126 -12.19 10.79 -7.92
C CYS A 126 -13.23 9.95 -8.67
N CYS A 127 -12.83 8.83 -9.28
CA CYS A 127 -13.77 7.92 -9.95
C CYS A 127 -14.85 7.41 -8.99
N LYS A 128 -14.49 7.04 -7.77
CA LYS A 128 -15.47 6.62 -6.76
C LYS A 128 -16.50 7.72 -6.49
N LEU A 129 -16.06 8.97 -6.33
CA LEU A 129 -16.94 10.09 -6.07
C LEU A 129 -17.81 10.45 -7.29
N LEU A 130 -17.25 10.45 -8.50
CA LEU A 130 -17.99 10.72 -9.74
C LEU A 130 -19.08 9.66 -9.99
N VAL A 131 -18.74 8.38 -9.81
CA VAL A 131 -19.71 7.28 -9.96
C VAL A 131 -20.84 7.41 -8.94
N ASN A 132 -20.54 7.75 -7.68
CA ASN A 132 -21.56 7.97 -6.66
C ASN A 132 -22.51 9.14 -6.99
N LYS A 133 -22.04 10.11 -7.79
CA LYS A 133 -22.84 11.24 -8.29
C LYS A 133 -23.53 10.94 -9.63
N GLY A 134 -23.35 9.75 -10.21
CA GLY A 134 -23.87 9.41 -11.54
C GLY A 134 -23.13 10.09 -12.71
N GLY A 135 -21.96 10.68 -12.45
CA GLY A 135 -21.15 11.37 -13.46
C GLY A 135 -20.34 10.42 -14.33
N SER A 136 -20.02 10.86 -15.55
CA SER A 136 -19.10 10.14 -16.44
C SER A 136 -17.65 10.28 -16.00
N ILE A 137 -16.92 9.16 -15.89
CA ILE A 137 -15.50 9.16 -15.52
C ILE A 137 -14.55 9.37 -16.71
N THR A 138 -15.01 9.13 -17.94
CA THR A 138 -14.15 9.13 -19.14
C THR A 138 -13.42 10.46 -19.38
N PRO A 139 -14.10 11.63 -19.31
CA PRO A 139 -13.42 12.92 -19.49
C PRO A 139 -12.31 13.16 -18.45
N PHE A 140 -12.60 12.83 -17.18
CA PHE A 140 -11.63 12.89 -16.09
C PHE A 140 -10.43 11.98 -16.36
N LEU A 141 -10.67 10.72 -16.73
CA LEU A 141 -9.62 9.74 -17.02
C LEU A 141 -8.70 10.20 -18.15
N LYS A 142 -9.25 10.84 -19.18
CA LYS A 142 -8.47 11.39 -20.29
C LYS A 142 -7.53 12.51 -19.81
N GLU A 143 -8.06 13.48 -19.07
CA GLU A 143 -7.28 14.64 -18.61
C GLU A 143 -6.19 14.25 -17.59
N ILE A 144 -6.49 13.34 -16.65
CA ILE A 144 -5.44 12.83 -15.74
C ILE A 144 -4.41 11.97 -16.46
N GLY A 145 -4.80 11.27 -17.52
CA GLY A 145 -3.91 10.48 -18.37
C GLY A 145 -2.93 11.38 -19.11
N GLU A 146 -3.42 12.46 -19.72
CA GLU A 146 -2.59 13.48 -20.36
C GLU A 146 -1.62 14.12 -19.36
N ALA A 147 -2.07 14.45 -18.15
CA ALA A 147 -1.20 14.96 -17.09
C ALA A 147 -0.08 13.96 -16.72
N ALA A 148 -0.42 12.67 -16.62
CA ALA A 148 0.56 11.62 -16.33
C ALA A 148 1.59 11.43 -17.47
N GLN A 149 1.15 11.53 -18.72
CA GLN A 149 2.03 11.49 -19.88
C GLN A 149 2.97 12.70 -19.92
N ASN A 150 2.45 13.91 -19.64
CA ASN A 150 3.24 15.14 -19.56
C ASN A 150 4.24 15.13 -18.40
N ALA A 151 3.96 14.39 -17.33
CA ALA A 151 4.92 14.14 -16.24
C ALA A 151 6.04 13.14 -16.61
N GLY A 152 6.04 12.63 -17.85
CA GLY A 152 7.08 11.74 -18.38
C GLY A 152 6.89 10.28 -18.00
N LEU A 153 5.71 9.87 -17.53
CA LEU A 153 5.46 8.47 -17.18
C LEU A 153 5.36 7.60 -18.44
N PRO A 154 5.96 6.39 -18.44
CA PRO A 154 5.71 5.42 -19.49
C PRO A 154 4.30 4.81 -19.32
N GLY A 155 3.66 4.42 -20.42
CA GLY A 155 2.32 3.87 -20.38
C GLY A 155 1.75 3.58 -21.77
N GLU A 156 0.48 3.23 -21.80
CA GLU A 156 -0.25 2.88 -23.02
C GLU A 156 -1.52 3.71 -23.15
N ILE A 157 -1.93 3.97 -24.40
CA ILE A 157 -3.22 4.59 -24.71
C ILE A 157 -4.20 3.50 -25.12
N LYS A 158 -5.34 3.41 -24.43
CA LYS A 158 -6.45 2.53 -24.78
C LYS A 158 -7.73 3.36 -24.85
N ASN A 159 -8.48 3.26 -25.94
CA ASN A 159 -9.71 4.03 -26.17
C ASN A 159 -9.54 5.55 -25.96
N GLY A 160 -8.39 6.10 -26.36
CA GLY A 160 -8.08 7.53 -26.22
C GLY A 160 -7.74 7.98 -24.80
N VAL A 161 -7.53 7.05 -23.85
CA VAL A 161 -7.11 7.33 -22.47
C VAL A 161 -5.71 6.77 -22.24
N PHE A 162 -4.77 7.65 -21.89
CA PHE A 162 -3.43 7.24 -21.45
C PHE A 162 -3.47 6.69 -20.03
N THR A 163 -2.86 5.53 -19.80
CA THR A 163 -2.70 4.92 -18.47
C THR A 163 -1.21 4.61 -18.22
N PRO A 164 -0.61 5.14 -17.15
CA PRO A 164 0.77 4.81 -16.76
C PRO A 164 0.95 3.30 -16.56
N ALA A 165 2.06 2.74 -17.04
CA ALA A 165 2.39 1.32 -16.90
C ALA A 165 2.56 0.91 -15.43
N GLY A 166 3.08 1.83 -14.60
CA GLY A 166 3.24 1.64 -13.16
C GLY A 166 1.99 1.93 -12.33
N ALA A 167 0.83 2.16 -12.95
CA ALA A 167 -0.40 2.46 -12.23
C ALA A 167 -0.75 1.33 -11.25
N GLY A 168 -0.97 1.70 -9.99
CA GLY A 168 -1.21 0.76 -8.90
C GLY A 168 -0.70 1.29 -7.57
N THR A 169 -0.37 0.34 -6.68
CA THR A 169 0.08 0.66 -5.32
C THR A 169 1.56 1.03 -5.31
N ASN A 170 1.90 2.05 -4.52
CA ASN A 170 3.29 2.44 -4.28
C ASN A 170 4.12 1.26 -3.72
N PRO A 171 5.21 0.86 -4.38
CA PRO A 171 6.00 -0.30 -3.98
C PRO A 171 6.67 -0.16 -2.60
N PHE A 172 6.82 1.07 -2.09
CA PHE A 172 7.42 1.33 -0.78
C PHE A 172 6.37 1.44 0.34
N VAL A 173 5.10 1.72 0.02
CA VAL A 173 4.03 1.77 1.04
C VAL A 173 3.72 0.36 1.57
N VAL A 174 3.67 -0.63 0.69
CA VAL A 174 3.36 -2.02 1.03
C VAL A 174 4.27 -2.56 2.13
N PRO A 175 5.63 -2.53 2.02
CA PRO A 175 6.51 -3.07 3.05
C PRO A 175 6.43 -2.30 4.38
N LEU A 176 6.15 -1.00 4.36
CA LEU A 176 5.94 -0.19 5.56
C LEU A 176 4.67 -0.63 6.30
N ILE A 177 3.56 -0.72 5.58
CA ILE A 177 2.25 -1.07 6.15
C ILE A 177 2.22 -2.53 6.59
N SER A 178 2.74 -3.46 5.79
CA SER A 178 2.77 -4.88 6.17
C SER A 178 3.65 -5.11 7.38
N SER A 179 4.84 -4.50 7.44
CA SER A 179 5.71 -4.60 8.63
C SER A 179 5.02 -4.04 9.87
N ALA A 180 4.34 -2.90 9.74
CA ALA A 180 3.68 -2.24 10.85
C ALA A 180 2.43 -3.02 11.32
N SER A 181 1.66 -3.59 10.40
CA SER A 181 0.47 -4.39 10.73
C SER A 181 0.84 -5.73 11.35
N THR A 182 1.95 -6.35 10.92
CA THR A 182 2.47 -7.56 11.58
C THR A 182 2.98 -7.25 12.99
N LYS A 183 3.68 -6.13 13.18
CA LYS A 183 4.25 -5.77 14.50
C LYS A 183 3.19 -5.24 15.48
N TYR A 184 2.20 -4.52 14.99
CA TYR A 184 1.19 -3.83 15.80
C TYR A 184 -0.25 -4.14 15.31
N PRO A 185 -0.68 -5.40 15.27
CA PRO A 185 -1.95 -5.81 14.64
C PRO A 185 -3.17 -5.05 15.20
N HIS A 186 -3.20 -4.79 16.50
CA HIS A 186 -4.29 -4.06 17.16
C HIS A 186 -4.48 -2.62 16.66
N MET A 187 -3.43 -1.99 16.11
CA MET A 187 -3.48 -0.65 15.53
C MET A 187 -4.01 -0.64 14.10
N PHE A 188 -4.16 -1.81 13.49
CA PHE A 188 -4.63 -1.99 12.11
C PHE A 188 -6.00 -2.67 12.05
N THR A 189 -6.70 -2.88 13.16
CA THR A 189 -8.08 -3.40 13.13
C THR A 189 -9.07 -2.34 12.61
N ASN A 190 -8.86 -1.07 12.96
CA ASN A 190 -9.75 0.02 12.58
C ASN A 190 -9.39 0.56 11.18
N TYR A 191 -10.38 0.60 10.29
CA TYR A 191 -10.19 1.08 8.91
C TYR A 191 -9.66 2.52 8.83
N ASN A 192 -10.17 3.45 9.65
CA ASN A 192 -9.70 4.83 9.65
C ASN A 192 -8.24 4.95 10.12
N GLN A 193 -7.82 4.10 11.06
CA GLN A 193 -6.40 4.01 11.46
C GLN A 193 -5.54 3.46 10.33
N GLN A 194 -5.97 2.41 9.64
CA GLN A 194 -5.25 1.88 8.47
C GLN A 194 -5.05 2.95 7.39
N VAL A 195 -6.12 3.69 7.06
CA VAL A 195 -6.07 4.79 6.09
C VAL A 195 -5.11 5.89 6.57
N SER A 196 -5.14 6.24 7.85
CA SER A 196 -4.24 7.24 8.43
C SER A 196 -2.77 6.81 8.37
N PHE A 197 -2.46 5.54 8.65
CA PHE A 197 -1.10 5.01 8.52
C PHE A 197 -0.65 4.93 7.07
N LYS A 198 -1.54 4.55 6.13
CA LYS A 198 -1.24 4.58 4.68
C LYS A 198 -0.88 6.00 4.23
N ALA A 199 -1.69 7.00 4.58
CA ALA A 199 -1.42 8.40 4.25
C ALA A 199 -0.12 8.91 4.86
N TYR A 200 0.21 8.49 6.10
CA TYR A 200 1.49 8.80 6.72
C TYR A 200 2.67 8.18 5.96
N ALA A 201 2.56 6.89 5.58
CA ALA A 201 3.58 6.18 4.80
C ALA A 201 3.87 6.92 3.48
N GLU A 202 2.82 7.24 2.73
CA GLU A 202 2.92 7.96 1.46
C GLU A 202 3.63 9.30 1.65
N LYS A 203 3.27 10.06 2.68
CA LYS A 203 3.89 11.35 2.99
C LYS A 203 5.39 11.25 3.28
N ILE A 204 5.81 10.29 4.11
CA ILE A 204 7.22 10.15 4.45
C ILE A 204 8.05 9.62 3.27
N ILE A 205 7.47 8.73 2.45
CA ILE A 205 8.10 8.24 1.22
C ILE A 205 8.28 9.37 0.22
N MET A 206 7.24 10.18 -0.03
CA MET A 206 7.33 11.33 -0.95
C MET A 206 8.46 12.27 -0.55
N LYS A 207 8.57 12.59 0.75
CA LYS A 207 9.66 13.42 1.27
C LYS A 207 11.03 12.78 1.06
N GLU A 208 11.14 11.48 1.24
CA GLU A 208 12.40 10.76 1.08
C GLU A 208 12.87 10.75 -0.37
N VAL A 209 11.97 10.57 -1.33
CA VAL A 209 12.33 10.46 -2.75
C VAL A 209 12.46 11.78 -3.49
N THR A 210 12.06 12.92 -2.92
CA THR A 210 12.03 14.23 -3.62
C THR A 210 13.35 14.59 -4.31
N SER A 211 14.50 14.31 -3.70
CA SER A 211 15.81 14.65 -4.30
C SER A 211 16.06 13.90 -5.61
N LEU A 212 15.55 12.68 -5.76
CA LEU A 212 15.71 11.85 -6.96
C LEU A 212 15.01 12.48 -8.18
N PHE A 213 13.96 13.28 -7.96
CA PHE A 213 13.25 13.96 -9.04
C PHE A 213 14.02 15.17 -9.57
N ASN A 214 14.67 15.92 -8.66
CA ASN A 214 15.46 17.10 -9.02
C ASN A 214 16.64 16.72 -9.92
N GLU A 215 17.32 15.62 -9.62
CA GLU A 215 18.45 15.10 -10.40
C GLU A 215 18.07 14.68 -11.83
N ARG A 216 16.77 14.44 -12.08
CA ARG A 216 16.25 13.88 -13.34
C ARG A 216 15.37 14.83 -14.13
N SER A 217 15.27 16.09 -13.70
CA SER A 217 14.40 17.10 -14.31
C SER A 217 12.94 16.64 -14.44
N MET A 218 12.48 15.77 -13.54
CA MET A 218 11.09 15.32 -13.48
C MET A 218 10.28 16.20 -12.55
N GLN A 219 8.99 16.34 -12.82
CA GLN A 219 8.05 16.98 -11.89
C GLN A 219 8.07 16.24 -10.55
N THR A 220 8.17 16.98 -9.44
CA THR A 220 8.19 16.37 -8.10
C THR A 220 6.84 15.73 -7.76
N PRO A 221 6.79 14.74 -6.86
CA PRO A 221 5.53 14.10 -6.44
C PRO A 221 4.49 15.10 -5.93
N GLN A 222 4.92 16.13 -5.20
CA GLN A 222 4.04 17.16 -4.67
C GLN A 222 3.45 18.06 -5.77
N GLN A 223 4.27 18.47 -6.75
CA GLN A 223 3.77 19.25 -7.88
C GLN A 223 2.79 18.43 -8.71
N PHE A 224 3.10 17.16 -8.97
CA PHE A 224 2.21 16.28 -9.74
C PHE A 224 0.91 16.00 -8.99
N GLN A 225 0.99 15.80 -7.66
CA GLN A 225 -0.18 15.68 -6.79
C GLN A 225 -1.10 16.89 -6.93
N LEU A 226 -0.58 18.12 -6.84
CA LEU A 226 -1.39 19.34 -7.03
C LEU A 226 -2.04 19.38 -8.42
N THR A 227 -1.32 18.97 -9.48
CA THR A 227 -1.88 18.89 -10.83
C THR A 227 -3.09 17.94 -10.88
N VAL A 228 -2.95 16.72 -10.37
CA VAL A 228 -4.05 15.73 -10.41
C VAL A 228 -5.20 16.09 -9.45
N GLU A 229 -4.92 16.73 -8.32
CA GLU A 229 -5.94 17.25 -7.40
C GLU A 229 -6.78 18.35 -8.06
N ASN A 230 -6.13 19.28 -8.76
CA ASN A 230 -6.85 20.34 -9.48
C ASN A 230 -7.75 19.79 -10.59
N ILE A 231 -7.27 18.79 -11.33
CA ILE A 231 -8.09 18.09 -12.33
C ILE A 231 -9.27 17.40 -11.64
N ALA A 232 -9.03 16.64 -10.56
CA ALA A 232 -10.10 15.97 -9.83
C ALA A 232 -11.17 16.95 -9.33
N ASN A 233 -10.75 18.07 -8.71
CA ASN A 233 -11.66 19.09 -8.18
C ASN A 233 -12.53 19.72 -9.28
N LYS A 234 -11.96 20.01 -10.45
CA LYS A 234 -12.69 20.51 -11.63
C LYS A 234 -13.85 19.59 -12.00
N TYR A 235 -13.64 18.28 -12.03
CA TYR A 235 -14.70 17.32 -12.37
C TYR A 235 -15.70 17.10 -11.24
N LEU A 236 -15.25 17.10 -9.98
CA LEU A 236 -16.12 16.88 -8.84
C LEU A 236 -17.09 18.04 -8.57
N GLN A 237 -16.68 19.27 -8.88
CA GLN A 237 -17.55 20.45 -8.80
C GLN A 237 -18.63 20.45 -9.90
N ASN A 238 -18.25 20.04 -11.12
CA ASN A 238 -19.15 20.01 -12.27
C ASN A 238 -20.11 18.82 -12.30
N ALA A 239 -19.91 17.80 -11.45
CA ALA A 239 -20.76 16.62 -11.35
C ALA A 239 -21.95 16.79 -10.39
N SER A 240 -22.42 18.03 -10.16
CA SER A 240 -23.53 18.35 -9.25
C SER A 240 -24.89 18.17 -9.90
#